data_AF-A0A7C2HCW9-F1
#
_entry.id   AF-A0A7C2HCW9-F1
#
_cell.length_a   1.000
_cell.length_b   1.000
_cell.length_c   1.000
_cell.angle_alpha   90.00
_cell.angle_beta   90.00
_cell.angle_gamma   90.00
#
_symmetry.space_group_name_H-M   'P 1'
#
loop_
_entity.id
_entity.type
_entity.pdbx_description
1 polymer ?
#
loop_
_entity_poly.entity_id
_entity_poly.type
_entity_poly.pdbx_seq_one_letter_code
_entity_poly.pdbx_strand_id
1 'polypeptide(L)' 'MAVTFEELVQILVCPACKQPVSWQRQTWLVCQNPQCRRKYPIRDGIPIMLVEEGDKYVDVPVESLEPTGPPPE' A
#
# COMPACT_ATOMS: atom_id res chain seq x y z
N MET A 1 -23.00 9.86 -18.92
CA MET A 1 -22.32 8.89 -18.04
C MET A 1 -21.87 9.64 -16.81
N ALA A 2 -22.49 9.37 -15.66
CA ALA A 2 -22.15 10.01 -14.39
C ALA A 2 -21.44 8.97 -13.51
N VAL A 3 -20.18 9.23 -13.18
CA VAL A 3 -19.39 8.42 -12.24
C VAL A 3 -19.82 8.85 -10.83
N THR A 4 -20.27 7.91 -10.00
CA THR A 4 -20.75 8.23 -8.65
C THR A 4 -19.59 8.32 -7.65
N PHE A 5 -19.76 9.11 -6.59
CA PHE A 5 -18.75 9.27 -5.53
C PHE A 5 -18.36 7.94 -4.86
N GLU A 6 -19.26 6.96 -4.89
CA GLU A 6 -19.02 5.60 -4.39
C GLU A 6 -18.04 4.81 -5.26
N GLU A 7 -18.00 5.06 -6.57
CA GLU A 7 -17.00 4.46 -7.48
C GLU A 7 -15.60 5.08 -7.29
N LEU A 8 -15.51 6.32 -6.80
CA LEU A 8 -14.24 7.01 -6.51
C LEU A 8 -13.50 6.44 -5.28
N VAL A 9 -14.22 5.86 -4.32
CA VAL A 9 -13.65 5.37 -3.05
C VAL A 9 -13.10 3.93 -3.17
N GLN A 10 -13.47 3.17 -4.20
CA GLN A 10 -12.91 1.84 -4.47
C GLN A 10 -11.51 1.86 -5.13
N ILE A 11 -10.92 3.05 -5.31
CA ILE A 11 -9.74 3.35 -6.15
C ILE A 11 -8.46 3.51 -5.31
N LEU A 12 -8.25 2.70 -4.26
CA LEU A 12 -6.90 2.65 -3.68
C LEU A 12 -6.02 1.83 -4.63
N VAL A 13 -5.23 2.58 -5.41
CA VAL A 13 -4.24 2.04 -6.34
C VAL A 13 -2.86 2.45 -5.89
N CYS A 14 -1.88 1.64 -6.27
CA CYS A 14 -0.48 1.90 -6.00
C CYS A 14 -0.08 3.24 -6.65
N PRO A 15 0.50 4.20 -5.91
CA PRO A 15 0.90 5.50 -6.45
C PRO A 15 1.93 5.36 -7.58
N ALA A 16 2.79 4.34 -7.52
CA ALA A 16 3.87 4.11 -8.48
C ALA A 16 3.41 3.46 -9.81
N CYS A 17 2.58 2.41 -9.75
CA CYS A 17 2.23 1.62 -10.94
C CYS A 17 0.73 1.61 -11.29
N LYS A 18 -0.09 2.31 -10.50
CA LYS A 18 -1.55 2.43 -10.67
C LYS A 18 -2.32 1.10 -10.66
N GLN A 19 -1.69 0.04 -10.18
CA GLN A 19 -2.33 -1.27 -9.99
C GLN A 19 -3.02 -1.36 -8.62
N PRO A 20 -4.00 -2.26 -8.44
CA PRO A 20 -4.69 -2.45 -7.17
C PRO A 20 -3.73 -2.73 -6.00
N VAL A 21 -4.10 -2.25 -4.81
CA VAL A 21 -3.45 -2.65 -3.54
C VAL A 21 -4.39 -3.50 -2.71
N SER A 22 -3.85 -4.40 -1.91
CA SER A 22 -4.59 -5.21 -0.94
C SER A 22 -4.24 -4.76 0.48
N TRP A 23 -5.24 -4.71 1.35
CA TRP A 23 -5.04 -4.43 2.77
C TRP A 23 -4.54 -5.70 3.47
N GLN A 24 -3.37 -5.60 4.11
CA GLN A 24 -2.70 -6.71 4.79
C GLN A 24 -2.39 -6.34 6.23
N ARG A 25 -2.49 -7.33 7.12
CA ARG A 25 -2.21 -7.21 8.58
C ARG A 25 -2.91 -6.01 9.25
N GLN A 26 -4.04 -5.57 8.69
CA GLN A 26 -4.82 -4.41 9.12
C GLN A 26 -4.08 -3.05 9.12
N THR A 27 -2.80 -3.02 8.73
CA THR A 27 -1.89 -1.88 8.93
C THR A 27 -1.00 -1.61 7.71
N TRP A 28 -1.19 -2.37 6.62
CA TRP A 28 -0.40 -2.26 5.39
C TRP A 28 -1.26 -2.29 4.14
N LEU A 29 -0.86 -1.55 3.11
CA LEU A 29 -1.36 -1.69 1.75
C LEU A 29 -0.26 -2.28 0.86
N VAL A 30 -0.51 -3.45 0.29
CA VAL A 30 0.45 -4.19 -0.54
C VAL A 30 0.03 -4.16 -1.99
N CYS A 31 0.90 -3.66 -2.86
CA CYS A 31 0.66 -3.65 -4.30
C CYS A 31 0.59 -5.08 -4.85
N GLN A 32 -0.48 -5.37 -5.61
CA GLN A 32 -0.71 -6.70 -6.20
C GLN A 32 0.09 -6.94 -7.49
N ASN A 33 0.79 -5.93 -8.01
CA ASN A 33 1.64 -6.09 -9.19
C ASN A 33 2.97 -6.79 -8.80
N PRO A 34 3.27 -7.99 -9.33
CA PRO A 34 4.50 -8.73 -9.05
C PRO A 34 5.78 -7.99 -9.47
N GLN A 35 5.70 -7.03 -10.39
CA GLN A 35 6.83 -6.19 -10.79
C GLN A 35 7.05 -5.01 -9.84
N CYS A 36 6.03 -4.58 -9.10
CA CYS A 36 6.10 -3.43 -8.20
C CYS A 36 6.36 -3.86 -6.75
N ARG A 37 5.53 -4.76 -6.20
CA ARG A 37 5.63 -5.36 -4.85
C ARG A 37 5.84 -4.40 -3.65
N ARG A 38 5.68 -3.09 -3.88
CA ARG A 38 5.74 -2.03 -2.86
C ARG A 38 4.68 -2.25 -1.79
N LYS A 39 5.03 -1.89 -0.57
CA LYS A 39 4.18 -2.07 0.62
C LYS A 39 4.17 -0.77 1.41
N TYR A 40 2.98 -0.23 1.64
CA TYR A 40 2.78 1.08 2.24
C TYR A 40 2.20 0.91 3.66
N PRO A 41 2.84 1.46 4.70
CA PRO A 41 2.31 1.38 6.06
C PRO A 41 1.13 2.33 6.24
N ILE A 42 0.24 1.98 7.17
CA ILE A 42 -0.86 2.82 7.64
C ILE A 42 -0.48 3.30 9.04
N ARG A 43 -0.24 4.60 9.20
CA ARG A 43 0.13 5.24 10.47
C ARG A 43 -0.98 6.16 10.93
N ASP A 44 -1.42 6.03 12.18
CA ASP A 44 -2.52 6.82 12.75
C ASP A 44 -3.81 6.79 11.91
N GLY A 45 -4.08 5.65 11.26
CA GLY A 45 -5.22 5.50 10.34
C GLY A 45 -5.03 6.16 8.96
N ILE A 46 -3.86 6.74 8.68
CA ILE A 46 -3.51 7.40 7.42
C ILE A 46 -2.55 6.51 6.61
N PRO A 47 -2.94 6.06 5.40
CA PRO A 47 -2.03 5.33 4.51
C PRO A 47 -0.90 6.22 4.00
N ILE A 48 0.35 5.83 4.26
CA ILE A 48 1.54 6.53 3.76
C ILE A 48 1.83 6.06 2.33
N MET A 49 1.05 6.54 1.37
CA MET A 49 1.20 6.22 -0.07
C MET A 49 2.30 7.04 -0.76
N LEU A 50 3.49 7.08 -0.15
CA LEU A 50 4.69 7.67 -0.75
C LEU A 50 5.50 6.56 -1.42
N VAL A 51 5.96 6.79 -2.65
CA VAL A 51 6.74 5.80 -3.42
C VAL A 51 8.02 5.40 -2.68
N GLU A 52 8.73 6.39 -2.12
CA GLU A 52 9.96 6.21 -1.35
C GLU A 52 9.74 5.36 -0.08
N GLU A 53 8.59 5.53 0.58
CA GLU A 53 8.26 4.70 1.74
C GLU A 53 7.95 3.26 1.33
N GLY A 54 7.27 3.08 0.19
CA GLY A 54 6.94 1.77 -0.36
C GLY A 54 8.16 0.96 -0.83
N ASP A 55 9.20 1.65 -1.32
CA ASP A 55 10.45 1.03 -1.78
C ASP A 55 11.21 0.32 -0.66
N LYS A 56 11.17 0.85 0.56
CA LYS A 56 11.82 0.25 1.75
C LYS A 56 11.36 -1.18 2.06
N TYR A 57 10.15 -1.54 1.62
CA TYR A 57 9.52 -2.82 1.97
C TYR A 57 9.36 -3.76 0.77
N VAL A 58 9.89 -3.43 -0.41
CA VAL A 58 9.71 -4.25 -1.63
C VAL A 58 10.20 -5.68 -1.41
N ASP A 59 11.36 -5.84 -0.77
CA ASP A 59 12.00 -7.15 -0.53
C ASP A 59 11.63 -7.78 0.81
N VAL A 60 10.87 -7.08 1.65
CA VAL A 60 10.39 -7.60 2.95
C VAL A 60 9.19 -8.53 2.73
N PRO A 61 9.18 -9.77 3.25
CA PRO A 61 8.02 -10.65 3.19
C PRO A 61 6.81 -10.05 3.91
N VAL A 62 5.59 -10.33 3.45
CA VAL A 62 4.37 -9.77 4.09
C VAL A 62 4.24 -10.28 5.53
N GLU A 63 4.68 -11.50 5.78
CA GLU A 63 4.70 -12.18 7.07
C GLU A 63 5.61 -11.46 8.09
N SER A 64 6.59 -10.69 7.60
CA SER A 64 7.59 -9.98 8.39
C SER A 64 7.24 -8.50 8.64
N LEU A 65 6.14 -7.99 8.09
CA LEU A 65 5.76 -6.57 8.22
C LEU A 65 5.22 -6.24 9.62
N GLU A 66 5.89 -5.38 10.36
CA GLU A 66 5.45 -4.99 11.70
C GLU A 66 4.23 -4.05 11.68
N PRO A 67 3.32 -4.15 12.66
CA PRO A 67 2.01 -3.47 12.64
C PRO A 67 2.07 -1.93 12.75
N THR A 68 3.17 -1.33 13.16
CA THR A 68 3.26 0.13 13.36
C THR A 68 4.10 0.86 12.31
N GLY A 69 4.84 0.13 11.46
CA GLY A 69 5.80 0.63 10.46
C GLY A 69 6.69 1.79 10.95
N PRO A 70 8.01 1.65 11.21
CA PRO A 70 9.00 0.84 10.46
C PRO A 70 9.83 -0.09 11.40
N PRO A 71 10.79 -0.95 10.97
CA PRO A 71 12.02 -0.58 10.22
C PRO A 71 12.40 -1.51 9.04
N PRO A 72 13.09 -0.97 8.03
CA PRO A 72 14.38 -1.55 7.66
C PRO A 72 15.45 -0.46 7.60
N GLU A 73 16.66 -0.77 8.08
CA GLU A 73 17.85 0.10 7.96
C GLU A 73 18.15 0.46 6.51
#